data_AF-A0A7R9FFA3-F1
#
_entry.id   AF-A0A7R9FFA3-F1
#
_cell.length_a   1.000
_cell.length_b   1.000
_cell.length_c   1.000
_cell.angle_alpha   90.00
_cell.angle_beta   90.00
_cell.angle_gamma   90.00
#
_symmetry.space_group_name_H-M   'P 1'
#
loop_
_entity.id
_entity.type
_entity.pdbx_description
1 polymer ?
#
loop_
_entity_poly.entity_id
_entity_poly.type
_entity_poly.pdbx_seq_one_letter_code
_entity_poly.pdbx_strand_id
1 'polypeptide(L)'
;MIGKQIINNAQEILVPKLKAWWHKKRVKLSKKHKTRWEEDYQLIDNEGLFQEYLEMVLQFGFITIFVAAFPLAPLFALLNNWVEIRLDAQKFVCETRRIVAERAENIGIWFKILDMLAHLAVISNGFLIAFTSEFLPKLLYQYEYDWDLVGYVNFTLAYAPPGKMIEECRYRGLRDRAGNHTPFFWRLLAVRLAFVIVFE
;
A
#
# COMPACT_ATOMS: atom_id res chain seq x y z
N MET A 1 -1.54 5.51 1.19
CA MET A 1 -0.43 5.46 0.22
C MET A 1 0.11 6.86 -0.05
N ILE A 2 -0.63 7.71 -0.77
CA ILE A 2 -0.19 9.06 -1.18
C ILE A 2 0.19 9.96 0.01
N GLY A 3 -0.63 10.01 1.07
CA GLY A 3 -0.34 10.84 2.25
C GLY A 3 0.93 10.42 2.99
N LYS A 4 1.20 9.11 3.10
CA LYS A 4 2.44 8.60 3.70
C LYS A 4 3.65 8.95 2.84
N GLN A 5 3.55 8.79 1.52
CA GLN A 5 4.61 9.14 0.57
C GLN A 5 4.93 10.64 0.62
N ILE A 6 3.93 11.52 0.61
CA ILE A 6 4.17 12.97 0.73
C ILE A 6 4.87 13.32 2.05
N ILE A 7 4.46 12.70 3.16
CA ILE A 7 5.08 12.93 4.47
C ILE A 7 6.52 12.40 4.48
N ASN A 8 6.77 11.22 3.91
CA ASN A 8 8.09 10.63 3.81
C ASN A 8 9.02 11.50 2.97
N ASN A 9 8.64 11.89 1.75
CA ASN A 9 9.45 12.77 0.91
C ASN A 9 9.71 14.12 1.58
N ALA A 10 8.74 14.66 2.33
CA ALA A 10 8.92 15.89 3.09
C ALA A 10 9.91 15.70 4.25
N GLN A 11 9.79 14.60 5.01
CA GLN A 11 10.72 14.25 6.07
C GLN A 11 12.13 14.02 5.52
N GLU A 12 12.25 13.39 4.37
CA GLU A 12 13.53 13.12 3.74
C GLU A 12 14.27 14.41 3.35
N ILE A 13 13.55 15.48 3.00
CA ILE A 13 14.18 16.79 2.75
C ILE A 13 14.44 17.56 4.05
N LEU A 14 13.50 17.52 4.99
CA LEU A 14 13.52 18.37 6.19
C LEU A 14 14.45 17.81 7.28
N VAL A 15 14.40 16.50 7.54
CA VAL A 15 15.14 15.84 8.63
C VAL A 15 16.65 15.98 8.47
N PRO A 16 17.28 15.67 7.33
CA PRO A 16 18.73 15.80 7.20
C PRO A 16 19.16 17.27 7.25
N LYS A 17 18.40 18.22 6.69
CA LYS A 17 18.70 19.66 6.85
C LYS A 17 18.65 20.11 8.31
N LEU A 18 17.67 19.65 9.08
CA LEU A 18 17.55 19.95 10.50
C LEU A 18 18.68 19.29 11.32
N LYS A 19 18.97 18.00 11.06
CA LYS A 19 20.08 17.27 11.68
C LYS A 19 21.42 17.97 11.36
N ALA A 20 21.67 18.35 10.11
CA ALA A 20 22.89 19.02 9.67
C ALA A 20 23.03 20.40 10.32
N TRP A 21 21.93 21.15 10.42
CA TRP A 21 21.92 22.43 11.12
C TRP A 21 22.24 22.29 12.62
N TRP A 22 21.62 21.32 13.30
CA TRP A 22 21.93 21.01 14.70
C TRP A 22 23.37 20.52 14.90
N HIS A 23 23.84 19.63 14.02
CA HIS A 23 25.20 19.11 14.05
C HIS A 23 26.22 20.23 13.90
N LYS A 24 26.03 21.13 12.92
CA LYS A 24 26.87 22.32 12.70
C LYS A 24 26.87 23.27 13.90
N LYS A 25 25.72 23.43 14.57
CA LYS A 25 25.62 24.24 15.80
C LYS A 25 26.37 23.61 16.98
N ARG A 26 26.42 22.27 17.05
CA ARG A 26 27.10 21.52 18.12
C ARG A 26 28.61 21.46 17.93
N VAL A 27 29.09 21.27 16.70
CA VAL A 27 30.52 21.06 16.40
C VAL A 27 31.35 22.37 16.46
N LYS A 28 30.74 23.56 16.39
CA LYS A 28 31.39 24.89 16.55
C LYS A 28 32.81 24.98 15.94
N LEU A 29 32.99 24.55 14.69
CA LEU A 29 34.26 24.71 13.97
C LEU A 29 34.49 26.18 13.58
N SER A 30 35.75 26.62 13.63
CA SER A 30 36.18 27.97 13.24
C SER A 30 35.78 28.27 11.79
N LYS A 31 35.32 29.51 11.53
CA LYS A 31 34.90 29.95 10.18
C LYS A 31 36.09 30.35 9.30
N LYS A 32 37.30 30.46 9.84
CA LYS A 32 38.49 30.91 9.11
C LYS A 32 39.20 29.70 8.49
N HIS A 33 39.29 29.69 7.15
CA HIS A 33 39.99 28.70 6.30
C HIS A 33 39.80 27.25 6.74
N LYS A 34 38.72 26.62 6.27
CA LYS A 34 38.44 25.20 6.56
C LYS A 34 39.25 24.30 5.65
N THR A 35 39.78 23.24 6.24
CA THR A 35 40.38 22.13 5.52
C THR A 35 39.30 21.15 5.03
N ARG A 36 39.60 20.34 4.01
CA ARG A 36 38.59 19.44 3.39
C ARG A 36 37.97 18.44 4.35
N TRP A 37 38.78 17.82 5.20
CA TRP A 37 38.30 16.87 6.22
C TRP A 37 37.41 17.52 7.29
N GLU A 38 37.59 18.81 7.60
CA GLU A 38 36.70 19.56 8.50
C GLU A 38 35.35 19.89 7.86
N GLU A 39 35.31 20.04 6.52
CA GLU A 39 34.06 20.18 5.76
C GLU A 39 33.28 18.86 5.78
N ASP A 40 33.95 17.73 5.50
CA ASP A 40 33.34 16.40 5.54
C ASP A 40 32.87 16.04 6.96
N TYR A 41 33.64 16.39 7.98
CA TYR A 41 33.24 16.16 9.38
C TYR A 41 32.01 16.98 9.80
N GLN A 42 31.60 18.03 9.06
CA GLN A 42 30.35 18.75 9.37
C GLN A 42 29.10 18.03 8.84
N LEU A 43 29.25 17.17 7.82
CA LEU A 43 28.17 16.39 7.23
C LEU A 43 27.69 15.28 8.18
N ILE A 44 26.51 14.73 7.90
CA ILE A 44 25.88 13.67 8.70
C ILE A 44 26.49 12.32 8.33
N ASP A 45 26.70 11.44 9.31
CA ASP A 45 27.10 10.05 9.03
C ASP A 45 25.96 9.30 8.34
N ASN A 46 26.31 8.56 7.28
CA ASN A 46 25.35 7.76 6.54
C ASN A 46 25.00 6.49 7.36
N GLU A 47 23.73 6.35 7.73
CA GLU A 47 23.21 5.23 8.53
C GLU A 47 23.01 3.93 7.71
N GLY A 48 23.33 3.95 6.41
CA GLY A 48 23.27 2.80 5.50
C GLY A 48 21.99 2.77 4.64
N LEU A 49 21.83 1.70 3.85
CA LEU A 49 20.76 1.59 2.85
C LEU A 49 19.47 0.93 3.36
N PHE A 50 19.43 0.50 4.63
CA PHE A 50 18.31 -0.30 5.15
C PHE A 50 16.96 0.44 5.06
N GLN A 51 16.92 1.71 5.46
CA GLN A 51 15.67 2.50 5.42
C GLN A 51 15.22 2.77 3.99
N GLU A 52 16.15 3.04 3.08
CA GLU A 52 15.83 3.27 1.65
C GLU A 52 15.22 2.01 1.02
N TYR A 53 15.78 0.83 1.29
CA TYR A 53 15.18 -0.43 0.83
C TYR A 53 13.82 -0.70 1.49
N LEU A 54 13.68 -0.42 2.79
CA LEU A 54 12.42 -0.63 3.50
C LEU A 54 11.29 0.22 2.90
N GLU A 55 11.56 1.49 2.60
CA GLU A 55 10.63 2.40 1.92
C GLU A 55 10.16 1.82 0.59
N MET A 56 11.10 1.42 -0.26
CA MET A 56 10.82 0.87 -1.59
C MET A 56 10.03 -0.45 -1.53
N VAL A 57 10.37 -1.34 -0.59
CA VAL A 57 9.65 -2.62 -0.41
C VAL A 57 8.24 -2.40 0.12
N LEU A 58 8.04 -1.46 1.05
CA LEU A 58 6.70 -1.09 1.53
C LEU A 58 5.85 -0.51 0.40
N GLN A 59 6.43 0.36 -0.44
CA GLN A 59 5.75 0.89 -1.62
C GLN A 59 5.36 -0.23 -2.58
N PHE A 60 6.26 -1.17 -2.88
CA PHE A 60 5.95 -2.34 -3.70
C PHE A 60 4.80 -3.18 -3.13
N GLY A 61 4.80 -3.43 -1.82
CA GLY A 61 3.73 -4.16 -1.14
C GLY A 61 2.36 -3.47 -1.28
N PHE A 62 2.30 -2.14 -1.11
CA PHE A 62 1.05 -1.40 -1.28
C PHE A 62 0.51 -1.45 -2.71
N ILE A 63 1.40 -1.41 -3.71
CA ILE A 63 1.00 -1.47 -5.11
C ILE A 63 0.49 -2.87 -5.46
N THR A 64 1.20 -3.91 -5.06
CA THR A 64 0.91 -5.28 -5.51
C THR A 64 -0.24 -5.92 -4.76
N ILE A 65 -0.31 -5.80 -3.44
CA ILE A 65 -1.34 -6.48 -2.61
C ILE A 65 -2.74 -5.88 -2.82
N PHE A 66 -2.83 -4.59 -3.14
CA PHE A 66 -4.09 -3.85 -3.21
C PHE A 66 -4.42 -3.32 -4.62
N VAL A 67 -3.75 -3.81 -5.67
CA VAL A 67 -3.95 -3.31 -7.04
C VAL A 67 -5.40 -3.47 -7.50
N ALA A 68 -6.07 -4.57 -7.11
CA ALA A 68 -7.46 -4.83 -7.49
C ALA A 68 -8.44 -3.80 -6.92
N ALA A 69 -8.11 -3.17 -5.78
CA ALA A 69 -8.93 -2.14 -5.17
C ALA A 69 -8.67 -0.74 -5.76
N PHE A 70 -7.42 -0.46 -6.17
CA PHE A 70 -7.04 0.85 -6.71
C PHE A 70 -6.08 0.73 -7.91
N PRO A 71 -6.61 0.73 -9.15
CA PRO A 71 -5.79 0.49 -10.35
C PRO A 71 -4.82 1.63 -10.67
N LEU A 72 -5.01 2.83 -10.12
CA LEU A 72 -4.12 3.98 -10.34
C LEU A 72 -2.90 4.00 -9.40
N ALA A 73 -2.79 3.05 -8.45
CA ALA A 73 -1.65 2.98 -7.53
C ALA A 73 -0.27 2.98 -8.22
N PRO A 74 -0.05 2.19 -9.30
CA PRO A 74 1.24 2.15 -9.99
C PRO A 74 1.67 3.50 -10.58
N LEU A 75 0.71 4.32 -11.03
CA LEU A 75 1.01 5.64 -11.60
C LEU A 75 1.54 6.60 -10.52
N PHE A 76 0.94 6.61 -9.33
CA PHE A 76 1.44 7.40 -8.21
C PHE A 76 2.81 6.91 -7.73
N ALA A 77 3.03 5.60 -7.72
CA ALA A 77 4.31 5.02 -7.39
C ALA A 77 5.42 5.43 -8.38
N LEU A 78 5.11 5.49 -9.67
CA LEU A 78 6.04 5.94 -10.70
C LEU A 78 6.43 7.41 -10.51
N LEU A 79 5.45 8.27 -10.26
CA LEU A 79 5.71 9.68 -9.94
C LEU A 79 6.53 9.84 -8.66
N ASN A 80 6.26 9.01 -7.64
CA ASN A 80 7.03 9.02 -6.41
C ASN A 80 8.49 8.63 -6.68
N ASN A 81 8.72 7.50 -7.34
CA ASN A 81 10.06 7.01 -7.68
C ASN A 81 10.86 8.01 -8.52
N TRP A 82 10.19 8.76 -9.40
CA TRP A 82 10.85 9.80 -10.19
C TRP A 82 11.43 10.92 -9.32
N VAL A 83 10.69 11.35 -8.31
CA VAL A 83 11.14 12.37 -7.35
C VAL A 83 12.17 11.77 -6.40
N GLU A 84 11.90 10.57 -5.88
CA GLU A 84 12.73 9.88 -4.89
C GLU A 84 14.18 9.71 -5.36
N ILE A 85 14.39 9.20 -6.58
CA ILE A 85 15.73 9.01 -7.14
C ILE A 85 16.55 10.31 -7.13
N ARG A 86 15.89 11.47 -7.32
CA ARG A 86 16.54 12.78 -7.31
C ARG A 86 16.83 13.26 -5.88
N LEU A 87 15.90 13.02 -4.96
CA LEU A 87 16.05 13.38 -3.55
C LEU A 87 17.15 12.55 -2.89
N ASP A 88 17.15 11.24 -3.08
CA ASP A 88 18.20 10.32 -2.64
C ASP A 88 19.57 10.72 -3.18
N ALA A 89 19.66 11.01 -4.49
CA ALA A 89 20.92 11.44 -5.08
C ALA A 89 21.43 12.74 -4.45
N GLN A 90 20.55 13.71 -4.18
CA GLN A 90 20.93 14.96 -3.52
C GLN A 90 21.37 14.72 -2.07
N LYS A 91 20.64 13.88 -1.32
CA LYS A 91 20.95 13.50 0.06
C LYS A 91 22.34 12.85 0.15
N PHE A 92 22.64 11.89 -0.72
CA PHE A 92 23.93 11.20 -0.73
C PHE A 92 25.10 12.09 -1.17
N VAL A 93 24.88 13.00 -2.12
CA VAL A 93 25.95 13.86 -2.65
C VAL A 93 26.21 15.08 -1.78
N CYS A 94 25.17 15.69 -1.20
CA CYS A 94 25.27 17.00 -0.55
C CYS A 94 25.17 16.97 0.97
N GLU A 95 24.53 15.96 1.57
CA GLU A 95 24.13 16.00 2.98
C GLU A 95 24.80 14.93 3.85
N THR A 96 25.14 13.77 3.26
CA THR A 96 25.82 12.68 3.97
C THR A 96 27.33 12.65 3.70
N ARG A 97 28.09 12.16 4.68
CA ARG A 97 29.49 11.78 4.49
C ARG A 97 29.61 10.60 3.53
N ARG A 98 30.70 10.59 2.77
CA ARG A 98 31.03 9.50 1.86
C ARG A 98 31.25 8.21 2.64
N ILE A 99 30.46 7.19 2.31
CA ILE A 99 30.65 5.83 2.83
C ILE A 99 31.81 5.12 2.16
N VAL A 100 32.36 4.13 2.87
CA VAL A 100 33.30 3.17 2.30
C VAL A 100 32.55 2.29 1.31
N ALA A 101 33.08 2.14 0.11
CA ALA A 101 32.45 1.32 -0.92
C ALA A 101 32.58 -0.16 -0.57
N GLU A 102 31.44 -0.82 -0.37
CA GLU A 102 31.34 -2.26 -0.20
C GLU A 102 30.89 -2.91 -1.52
N ARG A 103 31.45 -4.07 -1.84
CA ARG A 103 31.04 -4.85 -3.02
C ARG A 103 29.98 -5.86 -2.59
N ALA A 104 28.80 -5.77 -3.18
CA ALA A 104 27.72 -6.73 -3.01
C ALA A 104 27.32 -7.31 -4.38
N GLU A 105 27.06 -8.61 -4.44
CA GLU A 105 26.60 -9.29 -5.66
C GLU A 105 25.11 -9.06 -5.93
N ASN A 106 24.32 -8.91 -4.87
CA ASN A 106 22.86 -8.79 -4.94
C ASN A 106 22.29 -7.88 -3.84
N ILE A 107 20.98 -7.63 -3.91
CA ILE A 107 20.24 -6.86 -2.89
C ILE A 107 20.02 -7.64 -1.58
N GLY A 108 20.54 -8.87 -1.46
CA GLY A 108 20.45 -9.69 -0.26
C GLY A 108 19.03 -10.17 0.07
N ILE A 109 18.65 -10.07 1.35
CA ILE A 109 17.38 -10.58 1.88
C ILE A 109 16.15 -9.93 1.24
N TRP A 110 16.29 -8.70 0.74
CA TRP A 110 15.20 -7.94 0.13
C TRP A 110 14.60 -8.66 -1.08
N PHE A 111 15.40 -9.41 -1.84
CA PHE A 111 14.89 -10.20 -2.96
C PHE A 111 13.90 -11.27 -2.49
N LYS A 112 14.24 -12.03 -1.43
CA LYS A 112 13.35 -13.03 -0.86
C LYS A 112 12.07 -12.41 -0.29
N ILE A 113 12.18 -11.22 0.30
CA ILE A 113 11.01 -10.48 0.81
C ILE A 113 10.08 -10.08 -0.34
N LEU A 114 10.63 -9.51 -1.43
CA LEU A 114 9.87 -9.13 -2.61
C LEU A 114 9.19 -10.35 -3.27
N ASP A 115 9.89 -11.48 -3.35
CA ASP A 115 9.36 -12.74 -3.86
C ASP A 115 8.18 -13.23 -3.01
N MET A 116 8.32 -13.27 -1.69
CA MET A 116 7.20 -13.61 -0.78
C MET A 116 6.02 -12.64 -0.92
N LEU A 117 6.28 -11.33 -1.03
CA LEU A 117 5.23 -10.33 -1.25
C LEU A 117 4.50 -10.54 -2.58
N ALA A 118 5.20 -10.93 -3.64
CA ALA A 118 4.59 -11.22 -4.93
C ALA A 118 3.62 -12.40 -4.86
N HIS A 119 4.01 -13.49 -4.18
CA HIS A 119 3.12 -14.63 -3.97
C HIS A 119 1.89 -14.26 -3.11
N LEU A 120 2.12 -13.52 -2.01
CA LEU A 120 1.02 -13.03 -1.16
C LEU A 120 0.08 -12.08 -1.91
N ALA A 121 0.59 -11.31 -2.87
CA ALA A 121 -0.22 -10.38 -3.66
C ALA A 121 -1.24 -11.11 -4.55
N VAL A 122 -0.90 -12.25 -5.15
CA VAL A 122 -1.84 -13.04 -5.97
C VAL A 122 -3.02 -13.48 -5.12
N ILE A 123 -2.74 -14.14 -3.99
CA ILE A 123 -3.75 -14.62 -3.04
C ILE A 123 -4.61 -13.45 -2.54
N SER A 124 -3.98 -12.36 -2.07
CA SER A 124 -4.69 -11.21 -1.51
C SER A 124 -5.62 -10.55 -2.52
N ASN A 125 -5.19 -10.39 -3.77
CA ASN A 125 -6.04 -9.83 -4.83
C ASN A 125 -7.21 -10.74 -5.17
N GLY A 126 -7.01 -12.06 -5.19
CA GLY A 126 -8.10 -13.03 -5.37
C GLY A 126 -9.18 -12.88 -4.30
N PHE A 127 -8.77 -12.77 -3.03
CA PHE A 127 -9.70 -12.51 -1.93
C PHE A 127 -10.38 -11.14 -2.01
N LEU A 128 -9.64 -10.08 -2.39
CA LEU A 128 -10.22 -8.75 -2.58
C LEU A 128 -11.31 -8.79 -3.65
N ILE A 129 -11.04 -9.38 -4.81
CA ILE A 129 -12.03 -9.49 -5.89
C ILE A 129 -13.23 -10.34 -5.44
N ALA A 130 -12.99 -11.48 -4.79
CA ALA A 130 -14.08 -12.37 -4.40
C ALA A 130 -15.01 -11.77 -3.33
N PHE A 131 -14.44 -11.20 -2.26
CA PHE A 131 -15.20 -10.83 -1.07
C PHE A 131 -15.53 -9.34 -1.00
N THR A 132 -14.66 -8.46 -1.49
CA THR A 132 -14.86 -7.01 -1.37
C THR A 132 -15.51 -6.39 -2.61
N SER A 133 -15.33 -6.98 -3.79
CA SER A 133 -15.95 -6.48 -5.02
C SER A 133 -17.41 -6.92 -5.17
N GLU A 134 -18.21 -6.08 -5.84
CA GLU A 134 -19.55 -6.42 -6.33
C GLU A 134 -19.54 -7.30 -7.58
N PHE A 135 -18.36 -7.65 -8.09
CA PHE A 135 -18.22 -8.41 -9.34
C PHE A 135 -18.94 -9.76 -9.29
N LEU A 136 -18.60 -10.63 -8.34
CA LEU A 136 -19.20 -11.97 -8.25
C LEU A 136 -20.70 -11.96 -7.90
N PRO A 137 -21.19 -11.16 -6.94
CA PRO A 137 -22.62 -11.07 -6.65
C PRO A 137 -23.46 -10.62 -7.86
N LYS A 138 -22.98 -9.63 -8.62
CA LYS A 138 -23.65 -9.16 -9.85
C LYS A 138 -23.64 -10.22 -10.94
N LEU A 139 -22.50 -10.89 -11.15
CA LEU A 139 -22.36 -11.95 -12.13
C LEU A 139 -23.33 -13.11 -11.85
N LEU A 140 -23.41 -13.54 -10.58
CA LEU A 140 -24.32 -14.62 -10.18
C LEU A 140 -25.79 -14.20 -10.35
N TYR A 141 -26.14 -12.96 -10.03
CA TYR A 141 -27.49 -12.43 -10.25
C TYR A 141 -27.86 -12.38 -11.74
N GLN A 142 -26.93 -11.93 -12.59
CA GLN A 142 -27.13 -11.90 -14.05
C GLN A 142 -27.37 -13.29 -14.63
N TYR A 143 -26.67 -14.29 -14.09
CA TYR A 143 -26.80 -15.66 -14.53
C TYR A 143 -28.11 -16.33 -14.06
N GLU A 144 -28.54 -16.07 -12.82
CA GLU A 144 -29.72 -16.75 -12.23
C GLU A 144 -31.06 -16.04 -12.49
N TYR A 145 -31.07 -14.71 -12.62
CA TYR A 145 -32.30 -13.91 -12.65
C TYR A 145 -32.46 -13.09 -13.92
N ASP A 146 -31.60 -12.08 -14.11
CA ASP A 146 -31.76 -11.12 -15.20
C ASP A 146 -30.42 -10.49 -15.60
N TRP A 147 -30.08 -10.59 -16.89
CA TRP A 147 -28.83 -10.10 -17.46
C TRP A 147 -28.67 -8.57 -17.34
N ASP A 148 -29.79 -7.84 -17.35
CA ASP A 148 -29.81 -6.36 -17.33
C ASP A 148 -29.67 -5.78 -15.89
N LEU A 149 -29.49 -6.62 -14.87
CA LEU A 149 -29.35 -6.22 -13.45
C LEU A 149 -30.55 -5.41 -12.90
N VAL A 150 -31.70 -5.46 -13.58
CA VAL A 150 -32.89 -4.72 -13.18
C VAL A 150 -33.39 -5.25 -11.83
N GLY A 151 -33.40 -4.38 -10.81
CA GLY A 151 -33.84 -4.76 -9.47
C GLY A 151 -32.76 -5.42 -8.59
N TYR A 152 -31.50 -5.51 -9.03
CA TYR A 152 -30.39 -6.07 -8.23
C TYR A 152 -30.29 -5.46 -6.83
N VAL A 153 -30.37 -4.13 -6.72
CA VAL A 153 -30.31 -3.44 -5.42
C VAL A 153 -31.46 -3.89 -4.51
N ASN A 154 -32.68 -4.00 -5.04
CA ASN A 154 -33.84 -4.44 -4.28
C ASN A 154 -33.68 -5.89 -3.79
N PHE A 155 -33.07 -6.76 -4.60
CA PHE A 155 -32.77 -8.15 -4.25
C PHE A 155 -31.70 -8.29 -3.16
N THR A 156 -30.65 -7.47 -3.19
CA THR A 156 -29.54 -7.54 -2.21
C THR A 156 -29.88 -7.02 -0.81
N LEU A 157 -31.04 -6.39 -0.65
CA LEU A 157 -31.49 -5.78 0.59
C LEU A 157 -32.38 -6.73 1.40
N ALA A 158 -32.00 -6.98 2.66
CA ALA A 158 -32.83 -7.71 3.62
C ALA A 158 -33.65 -6.76 4.49
N TYR A 159 -34.81 -7.24 4.94
CA TYR A 159 -35.65 -6.53 5.91
C TYR A 159 -35.12 -6.70 7.33
N ALA A 160 -35.18 -5.64 8.12
CA ALA A 160 -34.90 -5.73 9.55
C ALA A 160 -35.95 -6.58 10.28
N PRO A 161 -35.55 -7.31 11.34
CA PRO A 161 -36.49 -8.12 12.11
C PRO A 161 -37.56 -7.25 12.78
N PRO A 162 -38.80 -7.77 12.91
CA PRO A 162 -39.91 -7.01 13.47
C PRO A 162 -39.63 -6.62 14.93
N GLY A 163 -40.00 -5.38 15.30
CA GLY A 163 -39.91 -4.88 16.67
C GLY A 163 -38.59 -4.20 17.06
N LYS A 164 -37.62 -4.06 16.15
CA LYS A 164 -36.38 -3.29 16.42
C LYS A 164 -36.44 -1.82 16.01
N MET A 165 -37.32 -1.45 15.07
CA MET A 165 -37.42 -0.11 14.48
C MET A 165 -38.89 0.29 14.34
N ILE A 166 -39.17 1.60 14.36
CA ILE A 166 -40.53 2.18 14.21
C ILE A 166 -41.03 2.03 12.77
N GLU A 167 -40.12 2.06 11.79
CA GLU A 167 -40.40 1.92 10.37
C GLU A 167 -39.68 0.69 9.78
N GLU A 168 -40.22 0.12 8.70
CA GLU A 168 -39.56 -0.96 7.96
C GLU A 168 -38.27 -0.42 7.31
N CYS A 169 -37.13 -0.86 7.82
CA CYS A 169 -35.83 -0.53 7.26
C CYS A 169 -35.20 -1.74 6.56
N ARG A 170 -34.37 -1.44 5.57
CA ARG A 170 -33.61 -2.43 4.81
C ARG A 170 -32.12 -2.24 5.03
N TYR A 171 -31.40 -3.34 5.15
CA TYR A 171 -29.95 -3.35 5.26
C TYR A 171 -29.36 -4.29 4.23
N ARG A 172 -28.09 -4.07 3.89
CA ARG A 172 -27.38 -4.92 2.95
C ARG A 172 -27.15 -6.30 3.57
N GLY A 173 -27.80 -7.31 3.03
CA GLY A 173 -27.75 -8.67 3.57
C GLY A 173 -28.61 -9.62 2.74
N LEU A 174 -28.10 -10.81 2.50
CA LEU A 174 -28.80 -11.87 1.77
C LEU A 174 -29.55 -12.75 2.77
N ARG A 175 -30.57 -12.17 3.41
CA ARG A 175 -31.37 -12.79 4.48
C ARG A 175 -32.87 -12.65 4.24
N ASP A 176 -33.60 -13.68 4.64
CA ASP A 176 -35.06 -13.69 4.62
C ASP A 176 -35.65 -12.80 5.73
N ARG A 177 -36.96 -12.52 5.66
CA ARG A 177 -37.69 -11.76 6.70
C ARG A 177 -37.59 -12.39 8.10
N ALA A 178 -37.39 -13.71 8.18
CA ALA A 178 -37.19 -14.43 9.43
C ALA A 178 -35.75 -14.30 9.99
N GLY A 179 -34.82 -13.68 9.24
CA GLY A 179 -33.41 -13.51 9.62
C GLY A 179 -32.48 -14.64 9.18
N ASN A 180 -32.99 -15.68 8.53
CA ASN A 180 -32.20 -16.79 8.02
C ASN A 180 -31.48 -16.43 6.71
N HIS A 181 -30.34 -17.08 6.46
CA HIS A 181 -29.58 -16.88 5.22
C HIS A 181 -30.29 -17.52 4.03
N THR A 182 -30.40 -16.78 2.91
CA THR A 182 -31.03 -17.27 1.69
C THR A 182 -30.17 -18.35 1.01
N PRO A 183 -30.74 -19.25 0.20
CA PRO A 183 -29.96 -20.18 -0.62
C PRO A 183 -28.94 -19.48 -1.53
N PHE A 184 -29.28 -18.28 -2.01
CA PHE A 184 -28.40 -17.44 -2.80
C PHE A 184 -27.12 -17.06 -2.04
N PHE A 185 -27.19 -16.81 -0.73
CA PHE A 185 -26.01 -16.54 0.09
C PHE A 185 -25.00 -17.69 0.05
N TRP A 186 -25.48 -18.93 0.19
CA TRP A 186 -24.62 -20.11 0.18
C TRP A 186 -24.02 -20.40 -1.20
N ARG A 187 -24.80 -20.20 -2.27
CA ARG A 187 -24.29 -20.27 -3.65
C ARG A 187 -23.24 -19.22 -3.92
N LEU A 188 -23.49 -17.97 -3.52
CA LEU A 188 -22.51 -16.89 -3.64
C LEU A 188 -21.23 -17.20 -2.86
N LEU A 189 -21.34 -17.76 -1.66
CA LEU A 189 -20.16 -18.16 -0.88
C LEU A 189 -19.36 -19.26 -1.59
N ALA A 190 -20.05 -20.27 -2.16
CA ALA A 190 -19.39 -21.32 -2.93
C ALA A 190 -18.69 -20.76 -4.17
N VAL A 191 -19.33 -19.85 -4.92
CA VAL A 191 -18.74 -19.18 -6.09
C VAL A 191 -17.55 -18.32 -5.69
N ARG A 192 -17.61 -17.62 -4.56
CA ARG A 192 -16.47 -16.83 -4.04
C ARG A 192 -15.26 -17.71 -3.74
N LEU A 193 -15.46 -18.82 -3.07
CA LEU A 193 -14.37 -19.75 -2.74
C LEU A 193 -13.82 -20.43 -4.01
N ALA A 194 -14.70 -20.86 -4.91
CA ALA A 194 -14.29 -21.43 -6.20
C ALA A 194 -13.50 -20.43 -7.05
N PHE A 195 -13.91 -19.17 -7.07
CA PHE A 195 -13.19 -18.11 -7.77
C PHE A 195 -11.77 -17.94 -7.22
N VAL A 196 -11.59 -17.91 -5.90
CA VAL A 196 -10.25 -17.78 -5.30
C VAL A 196 -9.35 -18.94 -5.70
N ILE A 197 -9.86 -20.18 -5.71
CA ILE A 197 -9.09 -21.38 -6.12
C ILE A 197 -8.70 -21.35 -7.61
N VAL A 198 -9.55 -20.79 -8.47
CA VAL A 198 -9.28 -20.68 -9.91
C VAL A 198 -8.38 -19.48 -10.24
N PHE A 199 -8.40 -18.46 -9.38
CA PHE A 199 -7.61 -17.23 -9.56
C PHE A 199 -6.18 -17.37 -9.07
N GLU A 200 -5.95 -18.18 -8.03
CA GLU A 200 -4.62 -18.61 -7.57
C GLU A 200 -3.92 -19.50 -8.60
#